data_AF-A0A8J6EAU4-F1
#
_entry.id   AF-A0A8J6EAU4-F1
#
_cell.length_a   1.000
_cell.length_b   1.000
_cell.length_c   1.000
_cell.angle_alpha   90.00
_cell.angle_beta   90.00
_cell.angle_gamma   90.00
#
_symmetry.space_group_name_H-M   'P 1'
#
loop_
_entity.id
_entity.type
_entity.pdbx_description
1 polymer ?
#
loop_
_entity_poly.entity_id
_entity_poly.type
_entity_poly.pdbx_seq_one_letter_code
_entity_poly.pdbx_strand_id
1 'polypeptide(L)'
;MAKKLLAVLLPILLLLIGLIGILLLALPARDINEPPKYKFGIVVDAGSSHTALFIYKWPADKENDTGVVSEHSMCDVDGPGISSYWQNTTDAGKSLETCLQQAVDDIPPSRHSTTPLYLGATAGMRLLNWTNPSASDRVFESVSNTMKSYPFDFRGARILSGQDEGVFGWVTANYLMENFIKYSWIGHWFQPRKGTLGAMDLGGASTQITFETSDKIDNLENEVNLQLYGQSYRVYTHSFLCYGRDQVLKRVLSKVLTKHGNSSVVQNPCWPKNFNQSLTFGDVYESPCTATERPSDYNHSKSFVMSGSAKGEECLKTVDSIFQFGECKTCSFDKIFQPKVSGKFIVSHRNHTDS
;
A
#
# COMPACT_ATOMS: atom_id res chain seq x y z
N MET A 1 -79.13 24.39 24.62
CA MET A 1 -78.04 23.41 24.89
C MET A 1 -76.77 23.68 24.07
N ALA A 2 -76.87 23.98 22.77
CA ALA A 2 -75.70 24.19 21.89
C ALA A 2 -74.69 25.26 22.36
N LYS A 3 -75.14 26.43 22.87
CA LYS A 3 -74.24 27.49 23.36
C LYS A 3 -73.41 27.09 24.60
N LYS A 4 -73.97 26.26 25.49
CA LYS A 4 -73.25 25.75 26.67
C LYS A 4 -72.23 24.67 26.29
N LEU A 5 -72.54 23.86 25.27
CA LEU A 5 -71.63 22.86 24.75
C LEU A 5 -70.41 23.52 24.07
N LEU A 6 -70.64 24.56 23.27
CA LEU A 6 -69.58 25.32 22.59
C LEU A 6 -68.64 26.03 23.57
N ALA A 7 -69.20 26.58 24.66
CA ALA A 7 -68.43 27.25 25.71
C ALA A 7 -67.47 26.33 26.48
N VAL A 8 -67.71 25.01 26.46
CA VAL A 8 -66.84 24.01 27.09
C VAL A 8 -65.91 23.35 26.08
N LEU A 9 -66.39 23.10 24.86
CA LEU A 9 -65.58 22.45 23.81
C LEU A 9 -64.44 23.34 23.29
N LEU A 10 -64.68 24.65 23.14
CA LEU A 10 -63.67 25.58 22.63
C LEU A 10 -62.42 25.69 23.54
N PRO A 11 -62.53 25.88 24.86
CA PRO A 11 -61.35 25.92 25.73
C PRO A 11 -60.64 24.56 25.80
N ILE A 12 -61.37 23.43 25.76
CA ILE A 12 -60.75 22.09 25.71
C ILE A 12 -59.92 21.92 24.43
N LEU A 13 -60.47 22.35 23.29
CA LEU A 13 -59.76 22.31 22.01
C LEU A 13 -58.50 23.18 22.04
N LEU A 14 -58.58 24.39 22.57
CA LEU A 14 -57.42 25.28 22.70
C LEU A 14 -56.35 24.70 23.64
N LEU A 15 -56.77 24.03 24.73
CA LEU A 15 -55.87 23.38 25.68
C LEU A 15 -55.18 22.16 25.05
N LEU A 16 -55.90 21.39 24.24
CA LEU A 16 -55.33 20.28 23.45
C LEU A 16 -54.32 20.79 22.41
N ILE A 17 -54.64 21.88 21.70
CA ILE A 17 -53.71 22.49 20.74
C ILE A 17 -52.46 23.01 21.45
N GLY A 18 -52.63 23.67 22.61
CA GLY A 18 -51.52 24.13 23.44
C GLY A 18 -50.63 22.98 23.93
N LEU A 19 -51.23 21.88 24.40
CA LEU A 19 -50.51 20.67 24.80
C LEU A 19 -49.76 20.03 23.63
N ILE A 20 -50.36 19.97 22.44
CA ILE A 20 -49.69 19.47 21.22
C ILE A 20 -48.52 20.39 20.84
N GLY A 21 -48.69 21.71 20.93
CA GLY A 21 -47.61 22.67 20.66
C GLY A 21 -46.45 22.55 21.65
N ILE A 22 -46.74 22.41 22.94
CA ILE A 22 -45.73 22.17 23.98
C ILE A 22 -45.07 20.81 23.76
N LEU A 23 -45.82 19.77 23.41
CA LEU A 23 -45.26 18.44 23.11
C LEU A 23 -44.35 18.49 21.89
N LEU A 24 -44.69 19.24 20.83
CA LEU A 24 -43.83 19.41 19.66
C LEU A 24 -42.57 20.23 19.95
N LEU A 25 -42.60 21.13 20.92
CA LEU A 25 -41.44 21.91 21.38
C LEU A 25 -40.58 21.16 22.41
N ALA A 26 -41.20 20.30 23.23
CA ALA A 26 -40.57 19.55 24.31
C ALA A 26 -40.09 18.16 23.89
N LEU A 27 -40.67 17.59 22.81
CA LEU A 27 -40.00 16.53 22.08
C LEU A 27 -38.77 17.20 21.45
N PRO A 28 -37.53 16.86 21.87
CA PRO A 28 -36.38 17.28 21.10
C PRO A 28 -36.69 16.82 19.68
N ALA A 29 -36.66 17.74 18.72
CA ALA A 29 -36.56 17.35 17.33
C ALA A 29 -35.44 16.33 17.35
N ARG A 30 -35.78 15.04 17.21
CA ARG A 30 -34.76 14.04 16.99
C ARG A 30 -34.06 14.62 15.80
N ASP A 31 -32.82 15.06 15.99
CA ASP A 31 -31.94 15.38 14.89
C ASP A 31 -32.16 14.21 13.95
N ILE A 32 -32.87 14.47 12.85
CA ILE A 32 -32.95 13.52 11.77
C ILE A 32 -31.52 13.63 11.26
N ASN A 33 -30.63 12.88 11.90
CA ASN A 33 -29.30 12.65 11.41
C ASN A 33 -29.56 11.95 10.09
N GLU A 34 -29.67 12.76 9.02
CA GLU A 34 -29.45 12.25 7.67
C GLU A 34 -28.21 11.36 7.80
N PRO A 35 -28.26 10.12 7.29
CA PRO A 35 -27.09 9.24 7.38
C PRO A 35 -25.88 10.05 6.92
N PRO A 36 -24.77 10.04 7.69
CA PRO A 36 -23.66 10.93 7.43
C PRO A 36 -23.27 10.79 5.97
N LYS A 37 -23.26 11.92 5.26
CA LYS A 37 -22.98 11.99 3.84
C LYS A 37 -21.55 11.48 3.61
N TYR A 38 -21.40 10.19 3.32
CA TYR A 38 -20.10 9.57 3.12
C TYR A 38 -19.35 10.27 1.98
N LYS A 39 -18.06 10.47 2.21
CA LYS A 39 -17.07 10.81 1.19
C LYS A 39 -16.33 9.53 0.81
N PHE A 40 -15.79 9.53 -0.40
CA PHE A 40 -15.02 8.43 -0.95
C PHE A 40 -13.64 8.92 -1.36
N GLY A 41 -12.71 8.00 -1.54
CA GLY A 41 -11.41 8.24 -2.14
C GLY A 41 -10.86 6.95 -2.75
N ILE A 42 -10.13 7.08 -3.85
CA ILE A 42 -9.60 5.95 -4.59
C ILE A 42 -8.08 6.04 -4.63
N VAL A 43 -7.41 4.93 -4.30
CA VAL A 43 -5.96 4.79 -4.41
C VAL A 43 -5.65 3.58 -5.27
N VAL A 44 -4.92 3.81 -6.35
CA VAL A 44 -4.33 2.77 -7.18
C VAL A 44 -2.91 2.53 -6.70
N ASP A 45 -2.68 1.37 -6.10
CA ASP A 45 -1.38 0.89 -5.65
C ASP A 45 -0.72 0.09 -6.77
N ALA A 46 0.23 0.73 -7.45
CA ALA A 46 0.97 0.16 -8.57
C ALA A 46 2.27 -0.48 -8.08
N GLY A 47 2.14 -1.73 -7.63
CA GLY A 47 3.23 -2.61 -7.21
C GLY A 47 4.16 -3.02 -8.34
N SER A 48 5.28 -3.65 -7.99
CA SER A 48 6.20 -4.22 -9.00
C SER A 48 5.62 -5.40 -9.75
N SER A 49 4.79 -6.19 -9.07
CA SER A 49 4.34 -7.50 -9.56
C SER A 49 2.86 -7.49 -9.92
N HIS A 50 2.07 -6.60 -9.33
CA HIS A 50 0.63 -6.44 -9.56
C HIS A 50 0.21 -4.98 -9.32
N THR A 51 -1.01 -4.64 -9.72
CA THR A 51 -1.66 -3.37 -9.40
C THR A 51 -2.98 -3.65 -8.69
N ALA A 52 -3.34 -2.86 -7.68
CA ALA A 52 -4.63 -2.98 -7.00
C ALA A 52 -5.27 -1.60 -6.81
N LEU A 53 -6.60 -1.53 -6.95
CA LEU A 53 -7.39 -0.34 -6.71
C LEU A 53 -8.17 -0.52 -5.41
N PHE A 54 -8.04 0.45 -4.50
CA PHE A 54 -8.75 0.49 -3.23
C PHE A 54 -9.72 1.66 -3.22
N ILE A 55 -10.96 1.40 -2.85
CA ILE A 55 -11.97 2.42 -2.60
C ILE A 55 -12.14 2.54 -1.09
N TYR A 56 -11.95 3.74 -0.59
CA TYR A 56 -12.14 4.10 0.81
C TYR A 56 -13.39 4.95 0.98
N LYS A 57 -14.07 4.82 2.12
CA LYS A 57 -15.20 5.68 2.52
C LYS A 57 -15.08 6.16 3.96
N TRP A 58 -15.54 7.38 4.22
CA TRP A 58 -15.58 7.97 5.56
C TRP A 58 -16.75 8.95 5.72
N PRO A 59 -17.27 9.15 6.94
CA PRO A 59 -18.21 10.24 7.23
C PRO A 59 -17.60 11.60 6.81
N ALA A 60 -18.42 12.58 6.42
CA ALA A 60 -17.90 13.88 5.99
C ALA A 60 -17.10 14.63 7.06
N ASP A 61 -17.40 14.35 8.33
CA ASP A 61 -16.79 14.95 9.52
C ASP A 61 -15.40 14.36 9.81
N LYS A 62 -14.55 15.14 10.46
CA LYS A 62 -13.20 14.77 10.86
C LYS A 62 -13.10 14.66 12.38
N GLU A 63 -12.23 13.79 12.86
CA GLU A 63 -11.89 13.63 14.27
C GLU A 63 -10.48 14.18 14.50
N ASN A 64 -10.35 15.30 15.23
CA ASN A 64 -9.10 16.03 15.42
C ASN A 64 -8.34 16.27 14.09
N ASP A 65 -9.04 16.88 13.13
CA ASP A 65 -8.58 17.20 11.76
C ASP A 65 -8.24 16.00 10.86
N THR A 66 -8.37 14.77 11.38
CA THR A 66 -8.04 13.53 10.69
C THR A 66 -9.32 12.72 10.42
N GLY A 67 -9.46 12.15 9.21
CA GLY A 67 -10.63 11.33 8.87
C GLY A 67 -10.59 9.95 9.56
N VAL A 68 -11.77 9.39 9.83
CA VAL A 68 -11.93 7.97 10.20
C VAL A 68 -12.41 7.23 8.96
N VAL A 69 -11.46 6.55 8.31
CA VAL A 69 -11.61 5.88 7.02
C VAL A 69 -11.91 4.38 7.17
N SER A 70 -12.72 3.83 6.29
CA SER A 70 -12.94 2.40 6.15
C SER A 70 -12.73 1.99 4.69
N GLU A 71 -12.18 0.80 4.46
CA GLU A 71 -12.19 0.22 3.12
C GLU A 71 -13.64 -0.08 2.71
N HIS A 72 -14.00 0.34 1.50
CA HIS A 72 -15.31 0.11 0.92
C HIS A 72 -15.33 -1.10 0.00
N SER A 73 -14.35 -1.16 -0.92
CA SER A 73 -14.15 -2.24 -1.88
C SER A 73 -12.72 -2.21 -2.42
N MET A 74 -12.30 -3.32 -3.03
CA MET A 74 -11.00 -3.52 -3.64
C MET A 74 -11.18 -4.20 -5.00
N CYS A 75 -10.27 -3.92 -5.94
CA CYS A 75 -10.15 -4.61 -7.22
C CYS A 75 -8.68 -4.89 -7.53
N ASP A 76 -8.32 -6.17 -7.72
CA ASP A 76 -7.02 -6.56 -8.25
C ASP A 76 -7.03 -6.41 -9.77
N VAL A 77 -6.06 -5.67 -10.30
CA VAL A 77 -5.90 -5.48 -11.75
C VAL A 77 -5.29 -6.74 -12.35
N ASP A 78 -5.92 -7.26 -13.40
CA ASP A 78 -5.38 -8.38 -14.15
C ASP A 78 -4.04 -8.04 -14.81
N GLY A 79 -3.08 -8.94 -14.64
CA GLY A 79 -1.76 -8.84 -15.25
C GLY A 79 -0.67 -8.28 -14.33
N PRO A 80 0.51 -7.98 -14.89
CA PRO A 80 1.66 -7.56 -14.09
C PRO A 80 1.56 -6.11 -13.60
N GLY A 81 2.46 -5.72 -12.70
CA GLY A 81 2.65 -4.33 -12.30
C GLY A 81 2.97 -3.41 -13.50
N ILE A 82 2.57 -2.13 -13.40
CA ILE A 82 2.60 -1.19 -14.52
C ILE A 82 3.99 -1.00 -15.18
N SER A 83 5.08 -1.24 -14.43
CA SER A 83 6.45 -1.16 -14.96
C SER A 83 6.74 -2.19 -16.04
N SER A 84 5.98 -3.29 -16.10
CA SER A 84 6.17 -4.36 -17.09
C SER A 84 5.73 -3.96 -18.50
N TYR A 85 4.90 -2.92 -18.62
CA TYR A 85 4.41 -2.40 -19.90
C TYR A 85 5.35 -1.35 -20.52
N TRP A 86 6.60 -1.25 -20.08
CA TRP A 86 7.55 -0.24 -20.55
C TRP A 86 7.80 -0.26 -22.08
N GLN A 87 7.59 -1.40 -22.74
CA GLN A 87 7.66 -1.54 -24.20
C GLN A 87 6.34 -1.24 -24.91
N ASN A 88 5.20 -1.51 -24.27
CA ASN A 88 3.86 -1.26 -24.82
C ASN A 88 3.04 -0.42 -23.83
N THR A 89 3.38 0.85 -23.72
CA THR A 89 2.91 1.72 -22.63
C THR A 89 1.40 1.95 -22.65
N THR A 90 0.76 1.89 -23.81
CA THR A 90 -0.70 1.99 -23.96
C THR A 90 -1.43 0.94 -23.12
N ASP A 91 -0.87 -0.27 -23.01
CA ASP A 91 -1.48 -1.36 -22.26
C ASP A 91 -1.39 -1.15 -20.75
N ALA A 92 -0.47 -0.28 -20.27
CA ALA A 92 -0.41 0.11 -18.86
C ALA A 92 -1.66 0.90 -18.42
N GLY A 93 -2.16 1.79 -19.30
CA GLY A 93 -3.40 2.50 -19.04
C GLY A 93 -4.61 1.57 -19.13
N LYS A 94 -4.69 0.78 -20.20
CA LYS A 94 -5.79 -0.16 -20.44
C LYS A 94 -5.98 -1.18 -19.33
N SER A 95 -4.89 -1.65 -18.71
CA SER A 95 -5.00 -2.62 -17.61
C SER A 95 -5.85 -2.10 -16.45
N LEU A 96 -5.91 -0.78 -16.25
CA LEU A 96 -6.69 -0.16 -15.17
C LEU A 96 -8.19 -0.06 -15.46
N GLU A 97 -8.63 -0.22 -16.71
CA GLU A 97 -10.00 0.11 -17.14
C GLU A 97 -11.06 -0.73 -16.42
N THR A 98 -10.81 -2.03 -16.21
CA THR A 98 -11.73 -2.93 -15.50
C THR A 98 -11.98 -2.46 -14.07
N CYS A 99 -10.92 -2.18 -13.31
CA CYS A 99 -11.06 -1.74 -11.92
C CYS A 99 -11.58 -0.30 -11.80
N LEU A 100 -11.22 0.59 -12.74
CA LEU A 100 -11.77 1.94 -12.78
C LEU A 100 -13.26 1.93 -13.10
N GLN A 101 -13.71 1.02 -13.97
CA GLN A 101 -15.14 0.84 -14.25
C GLN A 101 -15.88 0.29 -13.04
N GLN A 102 -15.33 -0.71 -12.34
CA GLN A 102 -15.90 -1.18 -11.08
C GLN A 102 -16.05 -0.03 -10.07
N ALA A 103 -15.06 0.87 -9.98
CA ALA A 103 -15.15 2.02 -9.08
C ALA A 103 -16.28 3.00 -9.45
N VAL A 104 -16.60 3.15 -10.75
CA VAL A 104 -17.75 3.95 -11.21
C VAL A 104 -19.06 3.34 -10.74
N ASP A 105 -19.15 2.01 -10.74
CA ASP A 105 -20.35 1.27 -10.33
C ASP A 105 -20.51 1.23 -8.80
N ASP A 106 -19.40 1.11 -8.06
CA ASP A 106 -19.37 1.04 -6.59
C ASP A 106 -19.69 2.40 -5.92
N ILE A 107 -19.32 3.51 -6.55
CA ILE A 107 -19.47 4.85 -5.97
C ILE A 107 -20.74 5.54 -6.52
N PRO A 108 -21.59 6.15 -5.68
CA PRO A 108 -22.78 6.87 -6.16
C PRO A 108 -22.42 7.98 -7.16
N PRO A 109 -23.18 8.14 -8.27
CA PRO A 109 -22.89 9.15 -9.31
C PRO A 109 -22.77 10.58 -8.79
N SER A 110 -23.53 10.94 -7.75
CA SER A 110 -23.45 12.26 -7.10
C SER A 110 -22.14 12.53 -6.36
N ARG A 111 -21.27 11.53 -6.21
CA ARG A 111 -19.99 11.60 -5.51
C ARG A 111 -18.78 11.53 -6.42
N HIS A 112 -18.94 11.10 -7.68
CA HIS A 112 -17.81 10.86 -8.61
C HIS A 112 -16.88 12.08 -8.69
N SER A 113 -17.41 13.25 -9.04
CA SER A 113 -16.61 14.48 -9.25
C SER A 113 -15.89 15.02 -8.00
N THR A 114 -16.27 14.54 -6.80
CA THR A 114 -15.66 14.93 -5.52
C THR A 114 -14.78 13.84 -4.92
N THR A 115 -14.72 12.67 -5.55
CA THR A 115 -13.94 11.52 -5.09
C THR A 115 -12.53 11.66 -5.64
N PRO A 116 -11.51 11.92 -4.81
CA PRO A 116 -10.14 12.01 -5.26
C PRO A 116 -9.62 10.65 -5.70
N LEU A 117 -8.90 10.64 -6.80
CA LEU A 117 -8.27 9.47 -7.40
C LEU A 117 -6.76 9.70 -7.50
N TYR A 118 -5.97 8.81 -6.89
CA TYR A 118 -4.51 8.84 -6.90
C TYR A 118 -3.93 7.53 -7.41
N LEU A 119 -2.75 7.57 -8.02
CA LEU A 119 -1.91 6.39 -8.27
C LEU A 119 -0.56 6.58 -7.60
N GLY A 120 -0.19 5.63 -6.73
CA GLY A 120 1.13 5.52 -6.13
C GLY A 120 1.85 4.30 -6.68
N ALA A 121 2.95 4.50 -7.40
CA ALA A 121 3.79 3.41 -7.86
C ALA A 121 5.00 3.20 -6.96
N THR A 122 5.38 1.94 -6.73
CA THR A 122 6.41 1.57 -5.75
C THR A 122 7.73 1.15 -6.41
N ALA A 123 8.42 0.15 -5.86
CA ALA A 123 9.76 -0.25 -6.31
C ALA A 123 9.87 -0.65 -7.78
N GLY A 124 8.83 -1.23 -8.39
CA GLY A 124 8.86 -1.60 -9.81
C GLY A 124 9.12 -0.39 -10.72
N MET A 125 8.39 0.69 -10.48
CA MET A 125 8.60 1.95 -11.21
C MET A 125 9.88 2.67 -10.77
N ARG A 126 10.34 2.53 -9.52
CA ARG A 126 11.67 3.02 -9.11
C ARG A 126 12.79 2.35 -9.93
N LEU A 127 12.72 1.04 -10.14
CA LEU A 127 13.68 0.30 -10.97
C LEU A 127 13.59 0.69 -12.45
N LEU A 128 12.37 0.87 -12.99
CA LEU A 128 12.19 1.33 -14.37
C LEU A 128 12.71 2.76 -14.55
N ASN A 129 12.41 3.67 -13.62
CA ASN A 129 12.88 5.05 -13.68
C ASN A 129 14.42 5.14 -13.58
N TRP A 130 15.04 4.27 -12.77
CA TRP A 130 16.50 4.20 -12.68
C TRP A 130 17.15 3.74 -14.00
N THR A 131 16.53 2.80 -14.71
CA THR A 131 17.11 2.20 -15.93
C THR A 131 16.71 2.91 -17.22
N ASN A 132 15.47 3.37 -17.31
CA ASN A 132 14.89 4.02 -18.48
C ASN A 132 13.84 5.07 -18.05
N PRO A 133 14.28 6.27 -17.61
CA PRO A 133 13.38 7.36 -17.20
C PRO A 133 12.32 7.70 -18.25
N SER A 134 12.70 7.72 -19.53
CA SER A 134 11.79 8.04 -20.63
C SER A 134 10.66 7.00 -20.79
N ALA A 135 10.96 5.71 -20.58
CA ALA A 135 9.91 4.68 -20.57
C ALA A 135 9.03 4.79 -19.33
N SER A 136 9.60 5.12 -18.17
CA SER A 136 8.83 5.42 -16.96
C SER A 136 7.83 6.56 -17.20
N ASP A 137 8.27 7.68 -17.79
CA ASP A 137 7.41 8.82 -18.11
C ASP A 137 6.25 8.45 -19.04
N ARG A 138 6.52 7.64 -20.09
CA ARG A 138 5.48 7.18 -21.02
C ARG A 138 4.46 6.24 -20.36
N VAL A 139 4.89 5.38 -19.42
CA VAL A 139 3.97 4.57 -18.62
C VAL A 139 3.08 5.47 -17.77
N PHE A 140 3.66 6.48 -17.10
CA PHE A 140 2.91 7.46 -16.30
C PHE A 140 1.94 8.29 -17.13
N GLU A 141 2.32 8.68 -18.35
CA GLU A 141 1.44 9.37 -19.28
C GLU A 141 0.23 8.49 -19.63
N SER A 142 0.46 7.23 -19.98
CA SER A 142 -0.63 6.30 -20.32
C SER A 142 -1.61 6.12 -19.17
N VAL A 143 -1.13 5.79 -17.96
CA VAL A 143 -2.03 5.59 -16.80
C VAL A 143 -2.73 6.88 -16.41
N SER A 144 -2.05 8.03 -16.48
CA SER A 144 -2.66 9.33 -16.17
C SER A 144 -3.75 9.69 -17.17
N ASN A 145 -3.55 9.41 -18.45
CA ASN A 145 -4.54 9.70 -19.49
C ASN A 145 -5.78 8.82 -19.32
N THR A 146 -5.62 7.52 -19.04
CA THR A 146 -6.75 6.63 -18.71
C THR A 146 -7.45 7.10 -17.44
N MET A 147 -6.75 7.37 -16.35
CA MET A 147 -7.38 7.78 -15.09
C MET A 147 -8.15 9.12 -15.21
N LYS A 148 -7.69 10.05 -16.05
CA LYS A 148 -8.39 11.32 -16.35
C LYS A 148 -9.65 11.15 -17.19
N SER A 149 -9.83 10.03 -17.90
CA SER A 149 -11.04 9.80 -18.70
C SER A 149 -12.23 9.33 -17.85
N TYR A 150 -12.02 9.00 -16.57
CA TYR A 150 -13.06 8.59 -15.63
C TYR A 150 -13.60 9.78 -14.82
N PRO A 151 -14.83 9.71 -14.27
CA PRO A 151 -15.54 10.86 -13.69
C PRO A 151 -15.03 11.27 -12.28
N PHE A 152 -13.82 10.88 -11.89
CA PHE A 152 -13.23 11.14 -10.58
C PHE A 152 -12.30 12.36 -10.57
N ASP A 153 -12.05 12.93 -9.39
CA ASP A 153 -11.08 14.01 -9.19
C ASP A 153 -9.64 13.46 -9.22
N PHE A 154 -9.08 13.29 -10.42
CA PHE A 154 -7.72 12.79 -10.59
C PHE A 154 -6.69 13.81 -10.07
N ARG A 155 -5.96 13.42 -9.02
CA ARG A 155 -4.98 14.29 -8.34
C ARG A 155 -3.52 13.94 -8.62
N GLY A 156 -3.28 12.89 -9.39
CA GLY A 156 -1.96 12.59 -9.93
C GLY A 156 -1.55 11.13 -9.75
N ALA A 157 -0.58 10.77 -10.58
CA ALA A 157 0.15 9.51 -10.53
C ALA A 157 1.61 9.84 -10.21
N ARG A 158 2.20 9.19 -9.20
CA ARG A 158 3.57 9.48 -8.72
C ARG A 158 4.31 8.19 -8.35
N ILE A 159 5.64 8.21 -8.46
CA ILE A 159 6.51 7.19 -7.87
C ILE A 159 6.72 7.57 -6.40
N LEU A 160 6.32 6.70 -5.48
CA LEU A 160 6.54 6.90 -4.06
C LEU A 160 8.02 6.70 -3.72
N SER A 161 8.54 7.52 -2.82
CA SER A 161 9.83 7.23 -2.21
C SER A 161 9.73 5.96 -1.36
N GLY A 162 10.87 5.33 -1.09
CA GLY A 162 10.88 4.15 -0.22
C GLY A 162 10.41 4.48 1.20
N GLN A 163 10.70 5.70 1.67
CA GLN A 163 10.25 6.24 2.94
C GLN A 163 8.73 6.41 2.97
N ASP A 164 8.13 7.00 1.93
CA ASP A 164 6.68 7.18 1.82
C ASP A 164 5.97 5.83 1.90
N GLU A 165 6.42 4.84 1.13
CA GLU A 165 5.85 3.49 1.11
C GLU A 165 5.92 2.84 2.50
N GLY A 166 7.08 2.92 3.17
CA GLY A 166 7.24 2.38 4.52
C GLY A 166 6.38 3.09 5.57
N VAL A 167 6.25 4.42 5.47
CA VAL A 167 5.46 5.22 6.42
C VAL A 167 3.97 5.03 6.22
N PHE A 168 3.49 5.02 4.97
CA PHE A 168 2.08 4.76 4.70
C PHE A 168 1.67 3.35 5.15
N GLY A 169 2.51 2.34 4.94
CA GLY A 169 2.29 1.00 5.51
C GLY A 169 2.17 1.00 7.04
N TRP A 170 3.05 1.74 7.71
CA TRP A 170 3.01 1.90 9.18
C TRP A 170 1.76 2.64 9.68
N VAL A 171 1.35 3.71 9.00
CA VAL A 171 0.11 4.44 9.31
C VAL A 171 -1.09 3.52 9.14
N THR A 172 -1.19 2.80 8.02
CA THR A 172 -2.28 1.84 7.75
C THR A 172 -2.36 0.77 8.83
N ALA A 173 -1.25 0.14 9.18
CA ALA A 173 -1.19 -0.89 10.21
C ALA A 173 -1.71 -0.39 11.58
N ASN A 174 -1.25 0.79 12.00
CA ASN A 174 -1.63 1.36 13.29
C ASN A 174 -3.06 1.93 13.30
N TYR A 175 -3.52 2.43 12.16
CA TYR A 175 -4.90 2.86 11.97
C TYR A 175 -5.88 1.68 12.09
N LEU A 176 -5.63 0.59 11.35
CA LEU A 176 -6.50 -0.60 11.36
C LEU A 176 -6.50 -1.32 12.72
N MET A 177 -5.40 -1.23 13.48
CA MET A 177 -5.29 -1.80 14.83
C MET A 177 -5.84 -0.88 15.92
N GLU A 178 -6.46 0.25 15.55
CA GLU A 178 -7.00 1.26 16.47
C GLU A 178 -5.95 1.80 17.46
N ASN A 179 -4.67 1.86 17.07
CA ASN A 179 -3.60 2.33 17.96
C ASN A 179 -3.54 3.85 18.04
N PHE A 180 -3.96 4.57 16.99
CA PHE A 180 -4.03 6.03 17.01
C PHE A 180 -5.30 6.54 17.68
N ILE A 181 -6.42 5.86 17.43
CA ILE A 181 -7.74 6.28 17.90
C ILE A 181 -8.66 5.07 18.02
N LYS A 182 -9.54 5.10 19.03
CA LYS A 182 -10.53 4.04 19.28
C LYS A 182 -11.88 4.64 19.64
N TYR A 183 -12.96 4.01 19.19
CA TYR A 183 -14.31 4.41 19.56
C TYR A 183 -14.70 3.77 20.90
N SER A 184 -15.09 4.61 21.87
CA SER A 184 -15.56 4.18 23.17
C SER A 184 -17.00 3.68 23.12
N TRP A 185 -17.32 2.72 23.98
CA TRP A 185 -18.67 2.25 24.30
C TRP A 185 -19.62 3.38 24.76
N ILE A 186 -19.08 4.51 25.23
CA ILE A 186 -19.83 5.70 25.63
C ILE A 186 -20.03 6.68 24.44
N GLY A 187 -19.70 6.26 23.21
CA GLY A 187 -19.99 7.00 21.98
C GLY A 187 -19.01 8.13 21.63
N HIS A 188 -17.80 8.13 22.20
CA HIS A 188 -16.76 9.13 21.93
C HIS A 188 -15.47 8.48 21.43
N TRP A 189 -14.77 9.15 20.53
CA TRP A 189 -13.41 8.78 20.14
C TRP A 189 -12.42 9.14 21.25
N PHE A 190 -11.45 8.26 21.50
CA PHE A 190 -10.36 8.52 22.43
C PHE A 190 -9.05 7.91 21.92
N GLN A 191 -7.94 8.46 22.37
CA GLN A 191 -6.61 7.95 22.07
C GLN A 191 -6.26 6.82 23.04
N PRO A 192 -5.92 5.61 22.56
CA PRO A 192 -5.45 4.54 23.42
C PRO A 192 -4.09 4.88 24.02
N ARG A 193 -3.81 4.46 25.26
CA ARG A 193 -2.46 4.52 25.86
C ARG A 193 -1.48 3.47 25.30
N LYS A 194 -1.82 2.80 24.19
CA LYS A 194 -0.99 1.75 23.61
C LYS A 194 0.08 2.41 22.74
N GLY A 195 1.31 1.89 22.80
CA GLY A 195 2.34 2.22 21.82
C GLY A 195 1.95 1.73 20.43
N THR A 196 2.62 2.25 19.41
CA THR A 196 2.40 1.84 18.02
C THR A 196 3.04 0.48 17.72
N LEU A 197 2.57 -0.17 16.66
CA LEU A 197 3.24 -1.32 16.05
C LEU A 197 4.27 -0.82 15.05
N GLY A 198 5.41 -1.50 14.96
CA GLY A 198 6.25 -1.44 13.77
C GLY A 198 5.60 -2.18 12.59
N ALA A 199 5.99 -1.84 11.37
CA ALA A 199 5.55 -2.46 10.14
C ALA A 199 6.76 -2.92 9.34
N MET A 200 6.71 -4.18 8.88
CA MET A 200 7.63 -4.70 7.88
C MET A 200 6.82 -5.14 6.66
N ASP A 201 7.21 -4.67 5.48
CA ASP A 201 6.55 -5.02 4.23
C ASP A 201 7.55 -5.68 3.28
N LEU A 202 7.16 -6.82 2.70
CA LEU A 202 7.96 -7.54 1.70
C LEU A 202 7.21 -7.53 0.36
N GLY A 203 7.56 -6.57 -0.48
CA GLY A 203 7.10 -6.48 -1.86
C GLY A 203 7.93 -7.33 -2.83
N GLY A 204 7.62 -7.26 -4.12
CA GLY A 204 8.36 -7.97 -5.16
C GLY A 204 9.75 -7.37 -5.44
N ALA A 205 9.90 -6.05 -5.33
CA ALA A 205 11.14 -5.34 -5.68
C ALA A 205 11.85 -4.60 -4.54
N SER A 206 11.19 -4.32 -3.41
CA SER A 206 11.81 -3.82 -2.19
C SER A 206 11.19 -4.44 -0.95
N THR A 207 11.84 -4.23 0.19
CA THR A 207 11.26 -4.49 1.51
C THR A 207 11.47 -3.28 2.40
N GLN A 208 10.53 -3.03 3.30
CA GLN A 208 10.52 -1.87 4.17
C GLN A 208 10.48 -2.30 5.64
N ILE A 209 11.10 -1.48 6.48
CA ILE A 209 10.97 -1.56 7.93
C ILE A 209 10.71 -0.17 8.48
N THR A 210 9.63 -0.04 9.24
CA THR A 210 9.16 1.23 9.78
C THR A 210 8.69 1.06 11.22
N PHE A 211 9.18 1.87 12.16
CA PHE A 211 8.71 1.83 13.54
C PHE A 211 8.97 3.14 14.29
N GLU A 212 8.13 3.42 15.28
CA GLU A 212 8.34 4.53 16.20
C GLU A 212 9.56 4.26 17.09
N THR A 213 10.43 5.27 17.27
CA THR A 213 11.62 5.15 18.12
C THR A 213 11.94 6.45 18.85
N SER A 214 12.39 6.31 20.10
CA SER A 214 12.97 7.38 20.90
C SER A 214 14.47 7.53 20.70
N ASP A 215 15.11 6.55 20.06
CA ASP A 215 16.55 6.58 19.80
C ASP A 215 16.87 7.72 18.82
N LYS A 216 18.09 8.25 18.91
CA LYS A 216 18.59 9.21 17.94
C LYS A 216 18.72 8.51 16.59
N ILE A 217 18.06 9.06 15.58
CA ILE A 217 18.24 8.63 14.19
C ILE A 217 19.41 9.44 13.63
N ASP A 218 20.52 8.76 13.31
CA ASP A 218 21.73 9.44 12.85
C ASP A 218 21.65 9.89 11.39
N ASN A 219 20.82 9.25 10.56
CA ASN A 219 20.52 9.66 9.20
C ASN A 219 19.10 10.26 9.09
N LEU A 220 19.01 11.57 8.87
CA LEU A 220 17.73 12.29 8.77
C LEU A 220 16.86 11.81 7.59
N GLU A 221 17.44 11.18 6.55
CA GLU A 221 16.65 10.58 5.47
C GLU A 221 15.85 9.35 5.91
N ASN A 222 16.16 8.79 7.09
CA ASN A 222 15.42 7.69 7.69
C ASN A 222 14.49 8.15 8.82
N GLU A 223 14.43 9.45 9.10
CA GLU A 223 13.56 10.03 10.11
C GLU A 223 12.33 10.68 9.46
N VAL A 224 11.14 10.30 9.94
CA VAL A 224 9.89 10.93 9.54
C VAL A 224 9.12 11.35 10.78
N ASN A 225 8.73 12.62 10.82
CA ASN A 225 7.91 13.19 11.88
C ASN A 225 6.48 13.39 11.36
N LEU A 226 5.52 12.75 12.02
CA LEU A 226 4.11 12.75 11.65
C LEU A 226 3.27 13.42 12.72
N GLN A 227 2.18 14.07 12.31
CA GLN A 227 1.14 14.54 13.22
C GLN A 227 -0.18 13.86 12.85
N LEU A 228 -0.67 12.97 13.71
CA LEU A 228 -1.87 12.16 13.46
C LEU A 228 -2.79 12.25 14.68
N TYR A 229 -4.05 12.60 14.46
CA TYR A 229 -5.07 12.75 15.51
C TYR A 229 -4.62 13.64 16.68
N GLY A 230 -3.84 14.69 16.42
CA GLY A 230 -3.31 15.60 17.43
C GLY A 230 -2.04 15.13 18.17
N GLN A 231 -1.48 13.97 17.81
CA GLN A 231 -0.24 13.44 18.39
C GLN A 231 0.92 13.48 17.40
N SER A 232 2.13 13.75 17.92
CA SER A 232 3.37 13.71 17.14
C SER A 232 4.06 12.36 17.27
N TYR A 233 4.42 11.76 16.15
CA TYR A 233 5.14 10.49 16.09
C TYR A 233 6.48 10.68 15.39
N ARG A 234 7.56 10.20 16.01
CA ARG A 234 8.89 10.13 15.42
C ARG A 234 9.16 8.71 14.97
N VAL A 235 9.27 8.53 13.66
CA VAL A 235 9.29 7.21 13.03
C VAL A 235 10.61 7.03 12.29
N TYR A 236 11.27 5.90 12.52
CA TYR A 236 12.34 5.41 11.67
C TYR A 236 11.73 4.64 10.48
N THR A 237 12.20 4.90 9.27
CA THR A 237 11.80 4.17 8.05
C THR A 237 12.99 3.92 7.14
N HIS A 238 13.05 2.72 6.56
CA HIS A 238 13.99 2.40 5.51
C HIS A 238 13.38 1.44 4.49
N SER A 239 13.76 1.61 3.22
CA SER A 239 13.36 0.76 2.10
C SER A 239 14.59 0.19 1.41
N PHE A 240 14.76 -1.12 1.51
CA PHE A 240 15.82 -1.85 0.80
C PHE A 240 15.35 -2.20 -0.61
N LEU A 241 15.68 -1.33 -1.58
CA LEU A 241 15.47 -1.60 -3.00
C LEU A 241 16.31 -2.82 -3.42
N CYS A 242 15.80 -3.67 -4.32
CA CYS A 242 16.42 -4.94 -4.72
C CYS A 242 16.43 -6.04 -3.65
N TYR A 243 15.74 -5.83 -2.52
CA TYR A 243 15.52 -6.82 -1.46
C TYR A 243 14.06 -7.28 -1.33
N GLY A 244 13.22 -6.93 -2.31
CA GLY A 244 11.92 -7.57 -2.47
C GLY A 244 12.05 -9.01 -2.99
N ARG A 245 11.01 -9.83 -2.79
CA ARG A 245 11.00 -11.27 -3.09
C ARG A 245 11.55 -11.60 -4.49
N ASP A 246 10.98 -11.00 -5.52
CA ASP A 246 11.29 -11.34 -6.92
C ASP A 246 12.72 -10.92 -7.29
N GLN A 247 13.21 -9.80 -6.73
CA GLN A 247 14.57 -9.33 -6.95
C GLN A 247 15.60 -10.14 -6.16
N VAL A 248 15.27 -10.55 -4.93
CA VAL A 248 16.10 -11.48 -4.14
C VAL A 248 16.24 -12.81 -4.87
N LEU A 249 15.16 -13.35 -5.43
CA LEU A 249 15.22 -14.56 -6.24
C LEU A 249 16.19 -14.39 -7.41
N LYS A 250 16.10 -13.30 -8.19
CA LYS A 250 17.05 -13.01 -9.28
C LYS A 250 18.50 -12.90 -8.80
N ARG A 251 18.74 -12.25 -7.66
CA ARG A 251 20.09 -12.13 -7.07
C ARG A 251 20.64 -13.49 -6.61
N VAL A 252 19.81 -14.34 -6.00
CA VAL A 252 20.19 -15.71 -5.64
C VAL A 252 20.51 -16.54 -6.89
N LEU A 253 19.69 -16.43 -7.95
CA LEU A 253 19.97 -17.10 -9.24
C LEU A 253 21.32 -16.65 -9.82
N SER A 254 21.62 -15.35 -9.76
CA SER A 254 22.93 -14.80 -10.16
C SER A 254 24.08 -15.46 -9.39
N LYS A 255 23.99 -15.52 -8.05
CA LYS A 255 25.02 -16.18 -7.22
C LYS A 255 25.20 -17.67 -7.53
N VAL A 256 24.11 -18.37 -7.84
CA VAL A 256 24.17 -19.79 -8.25
C VAL A 256 24.88 -19.91 -9.60
N LEU A 257 24.56 -19.05 -10.58
CA LEU A 257 25.19 -19.06 -11.89
C LEU A 257 26.69 -18.78 -11.83
N THR A 258 27.13 -17.78 -11.06
CA THR A 258 28.55 -17.43 -10.94
C THR A 258 29.39 -18.60 -10.42
N LYS A 259 28.84 -19.46 -9.56
CA LYS A 259 29.53 -20.66 -9.04
C LYS A 259 29.70 -21.77 -10.08
N HIS A 260 28.80 -21.86 -11.06
CA HIS A 260 28.74 -22.96 -12.03
C HIS A 260 29.29 -22.59 -13.43
N GLY A 261 29.60 -21.32 -13.68
CA GLY A 261 30.24 -20.86 -14.92
C GLY A 261 29.37 -21.12 -16.16
N ASN A 262 29.96 -21.73 -17.21
CA ASN A 262 29.32 -21.98 -18.51
C ASN A 262 28.60 -23.34 -18.61
N SER A 263 28.26 -23.98 -17.48
CA SER A 263 27.52 -25.25 -17.51
C SER A 263 26.13 -25.08 -18.13
N SER A 264 25.71 -26.01 -18.99
CA SER A 264 24.36 -26.05 -19.55
C SER A 264 23.31 -26.48 -18.52
N VAL A 265 23.74 -27.18 -17.46
CA VAL A 265 22.90 -27.57 -16.32
C VAL A 265 23.48 -26.98 -15.04
N VAL A 266 22.66 -26.20 -14.34
CA VAL A 266 23.06 -25.45 -13.15
C VAL A 266 22.27 -25.97 -11.96
N GLN A 267 22.97 -26.42 -10.91
CA GLN A 267 22.34 -26.99 -9.72
C GLN A 267 21.96 -25.86 -8.75
N ASN A 268 20.67 -25.74 -8.45
CA ASN A 268 20.14 -24.78 -7.48
C ASN A 268 19.90 -25.46 -6.12
N PRO A 269 20.62 -25.08 -5.06
CA PRO A 269 20.43 -25.66 -3.72
C PRO A 269 19.10 -25.28 -3.07
N CYS A 270 18.50 -24.15 -3.45
CA CYS A 270 17.25 -23.64 -2.91
C CYS A 270 15.99 -24.27 -3.54
N TRP A 271 16.12 -24.90 -4.71
CA TRP A 271 14.97 -25.48 -5.41
C TRP A 271 14.70 -26.92 -4.99
N PRO A 272 13.42 -27.36 -5.01
CA PRO A 272 13.04 -28.74 -4.72
C PRO A 272 13.78 -29.73 -5.63
N LYS A 273 14.11 -30.91 -5.08
CA LYS A 273 14.83 -31.94 -5.83
C LYS A 273 14.05 -32.32 -7.10
N ASN A 274 14.75 -32.42 -8.23
CA ASN A 274 14.19 -32.75 -9.55
C ASN A 274 13.24 -31.70 -10.15
N PHE A 275 13.05 -30.54 -9.51
CA PHE A 275 12.38 -29.42 -10.15
C PHE A 275 13.34 -28.80 -11.16
N ASN A 276 12.93 -28.77 -12.43
CA ASN A 276 13.74 -28.28 -13.54
C ASN A 276 13.02 -27.16 -14.28
N GLN A 277 13.73 -26.09 -14.61
CA GLN A 277 13.21 -24.99 -15.40
C GLN A 277 14.27 -24.51 -16.40
N SER A 278 13.86 -24.27 -17.65
CA SER A 278 14.69 -23.58 -18.63
C SER A 278 14.60 -22.09 -18.38
N LEU A 279 15.75 -21.43 -18.24
CA LEU A 279 15.87 -19.99 -18.04
C LEU A 279 16.84 -19.41 -19.06
N THR A 280 16.76 -18.10 -19.25
CA THR A 280 17.69 -17.31 -20.05
C THR A 280 18.55 -16.42 -19.16
N PHE A 281 19.67 -15.94 -19.69
CA PHE A 281 20.48 -14.94 -19.01
C PHE A 281 19.70 -13.63 -18.84
N GLY A 282 18.76 -13.31 -19.74
CA GLY A 282 17.84 -12.18 -19.60
C GLY A 282 17.01 -12.25 -18.32
N ASP A 283 16.42 -13.42 -18.01
CA ASP A 283 15.58 -13.63 -16.82
C ASP A 283 16.30 -13.26 -15.51
N VAL A 284 17.61 -13.47 -15.48
CA VAL A 284 18.47 -13.21 -14.31
C VAL A 284 19.05 -11.80 -14.33
N TYR A 285 19.60 -11.36 -15.47
CA TYR A 285 20.49 -10.20 -15.54
C TYR A 285 19.90 -8.94 -16.18
N GLU A 286 18.67 -8.96 -16.71
CA GLU A 286 18.03 -7.72 -17.19
C GLU A 286 17.70 -6.75 -16.06
N SER A 287 17.44 -7.27 -14.85
CA SER A 287 17.17 -6.42 -13.69
C SER A 287 18.39 -5.55 -13.35
N PRO A 288 18.20 -4.26 -13.03
CA PRO A 288 19.27 -3.44 -12.48
C PRO A 288 19.85 -4.02 -11.18
N CYS A 289 19.09 -4.83 -10.45
CA CYS A 289 19.51 -5.46 -9.19
C CYS A 289 20.58 -6.56 -9.36
N THR A 290 20.81 -7.01 -10.59
CA THR A 290 21.80 -8.05 -10.95
C THR A 290 22.72 -7.60 -12.09
N ALA A 291 22.52 -6.39 -12.62
CA ALA A 291 23.23 -5.88 -13.79
C ALA A 291 24.76 -5.82 -13.59
N THR A 292 25.22 -5.55 -12.36
CA THR A 292 26.65 -5.50 -12.00
C THR A 292 27.31 -6.88 -11.96
N GLU A 293 26.53 -7.96 -11.94
CA GLU A 293 27.02 -9.34 -11.87
C GLU A 293 27.00 -10.04 -13.25
N ARG A 294 26.68 -9.29 -14.32
CA ARG A 294 26.67 -9.81 -15.69
C ARG A 294 28.04 -10.39 -16.07
N PRO A 295 28.08 -11.61 -16.64
CA PRO A 295 29.33 -12.17 -17.16
C PRO A 295 29.79 -11.43 -18.41
N SER A 296 31.10 -11.49 -18.71
CA SER A 296 31.69 -10.78 -19.85
C SER A 296 31.16 -11.24 -21.22
N ASP A 297 30.72 -12.49 -21.33
CA ASP A 297 30.11 -13.09 -22.53
C ASP A 297 28.57 -13.01 -22.50
N TYR A 298 28.00 -12.00 -21.81
CA TYR A 298 26.56 -11.84 -21.67
C TYR A 298 25.84 -11.81 -23.03
N ASN A 299 24.89 -12.74 -23.18
CA ASN A 299 23.91 -12.75 -24.25
C ASN A 299 22.55 -13.01 -23.61
N HIS A 300 21.63 -12.05 -23.75
CA HIS A 300 20.27 -12.11 -23.21
C HIS A 300 19.58 -13.46 -23.50
N SER A 301 19.73 -13.97 -24.73
CA SER A 301 19.03 -15.17 -25.19
C SER A 301 19.76 -16.49 -24.89
N LYS A 302 20.93 -16.44 -24.23
CA LYS A 302 21.67 -17.64 -23.81
C LYS A 302 20.83 -18.39 -22.77
N SER A 303 20.44 -19.62 -23.09
CA SER A 303 19.62 -20.47 -22.23
C SER A 303 20.44 -21.47 -21.44
N PHE A 304 19.90 -21.88 -20.30
CA PHE A 304 20.45 -22.94 -19.44
C PHE A 304 19.30 -23.64 -18.70
N VAL A 305 19.53 -24.87 -18.26
CA VAL A 305 18.58 -25.61 -17.43
C VAL A 305 19.00 -25.48 -15.97
N MET A 306 18.12 -24.94 -15.14
CA MET A 306 18.30 -24.94 -13.70
C MET A 306 17.59 -26.14 -13.09
N SER A 307 18.31 -26.90 -12.26
CA SER A 307 17.82 -28.12 -11.63
C SER A 307 17.96 -28.04 -10.11
N GLY A 308 16.89 -28.36 -9.39
CA GLY A 308 16.88 -28.29 -7.94
C GLY A 308 17.56 -29.49 -7.27
N SER A 309 18.32 -29.20 -6.22
CA SER A 309 19.08 -30.19 -5.45
C SER A 309 18.65 -30.31 -3.98
N ALA A 310 17.73 -29.44 -3.50
CA ALA A 310 17.18 -29.44 -2.14
C ALA A 310 18.24 -29.47 -1.02
N LYS A 311 19.26 -28.62 -1.14
CA LYS A 311 20.35 -28.53 -0.16
C LYS A 311 20.20 -27.28 0.72
N GLY A 312 19.48 -27.44 1.84
CA GLY A 312 19.12 -26.32 2.73
C GLY A 312 20.29 -25.46 3.21
N GLU A 313 21.39 -26.07 3.66
CA GLU A 313 22.57 -25.32 4.13
C GLU A 313 23.28 -24.53 3.02
N GLU A 314 23.40 -25.13 1.82
CA GLU A 314 23.98 -24.44 0.66
C GLU A 314 23.07 -23.31 0.16
N CYS A 315 21.75 -23.50 0.27
CA CYS A 315 20.77 -22.46 -0.02
C CYS A 315 20.93 -21.29 0.94
N LEU A 316 20.94 -21.56 2.25
CA LEU A 316 21.12 -20.53 3.28
C LEU A 316 22.42 -19.74 3.05
N LYS A 317 23.55 -20.41 2.83
CA LYS A 317 24.83 -19.75 2.51
C LYS A 317 24.76 -18.89 1.25
N THR A 318 23.98 -19.29 0.25
CA THR A 318 23.82 -18.53 -0.99
C THR A 318 22.94 -17.29 -0.77
N VAL A 319 21.86 -17.41 0.01
CA VAL A 319 21.04 -16.29 0.44
C VAL A 319 21.84 -15.33 1.33
N ASP A 320 22.59 -15.82 2.31
CA ASP A 320 23.43 -14.98 3.18
C ASP A 320 24.45 -14.16 2.37
N SER A 321 24.97 -14.72 1.26
CA SER A 321 25.96 -14.04 0.41
C SER A 321 25.45 -12.80 -0.32
N ILE A 322 24.13 -12.56 -0.36
CA ILE A 322 23.58 -11.33 -0.94
C ILE A 322 23.49 -10.18 0.06
N PHE A 323 23.72 -10.43 1.36
CA PHE A 323 23.72 -9.42 2.41
C PHE A 323 25.15 -9.07 2.84
N GLN A 324 25.49 -7.79 2.94
CA GLN A 324 26.81 -7.37 3.44
C GLN A 324 26.71 -6.93 4.90
N PHE A 325 27.12 -7.81 5.80
CA PHE A 325 27.30 -7.51 7.22
C PHE A 325 28.74 -7.02 7.45
N GLY A 326 28.93 -5.70 7.52
CA GLY A 326 30.23 -5.07 7.74
C GLY A 326 30.37 -4.45 9.14
N GLU A 327 31.54 -3.86 9.42
CA GLU A 327 31.78 -3.15 10.69
C GLU A 327 30.97 -1.84 10.76
N CYS A 328 29.76 -1.94 11.27
CA CYS A 328 28.96 -0.79 11.66
C CYS A 328 28.35 -1.06 13.05
N LYS A 329 28.44 -0.08 13.95
CA LYS A 329 27.95 -0.23 15.32
C LYS A 329 26.43 -0.38 15.42
N THR A 330 25.68 0.32 14.56
CA THR A 330 24.22 0.39 14.57
C THR A 330 23.68 0.37 13.14
N CYS A 331 23.95 -0.72 12.43
CA CYS A 331 23.41 -0.96 11.09
C CYS A 331 22.68 -2.30 11.03
N SER A 332 21.81 -2.41 10.04
CA SER A 332 21.24 -3.69 9.60
C SER A 332 22.22 -4.42 8.67
N PHE A 333 22.14 -4.18 7.37
CA PHE A 333 23.07 -4.69 6.36
C PHE A 333 23.36 -3.58 5.33
N ASP A 334 24.35 -3.80 4.45
CA ASP A 334 24.79 -2.84 3.42
C ASP A 334 25.13 -1.44 3.98
N LYS A 335 25.64 -1.40 5.23
CA LYS A 335 25.99 -0.18 5.98
C LYS A 335 24.82 0.79 6.18
N ILE A 336 23.59 0.28 6.15
CA ILE A 336 22.39 1.08 6.42
C ILE A 336 22.20 1.21 7.92
N PHE A 337 22.22 2.46 8.41
CA PHE A 337 21.90 2.77 9.80
C PHE A 337 20.53 2.20 10.19
N GLN A 338 20.45 1.53 11.33
CA GLN A 338 19.17 1.11 11.90
C GLN A 338 19.25 1.23 13.43
N PRO A 339 18.29 1.93 14.08
CA PRO A 339 18.22 1.98 15.52
C PRO A 339 17.82 0.60 16.08
N LYS A 340 17.92 0.42 17.39
CA LYS A 340 17.54 -0.86 18.00
C LYS A 340 16.05 -1.09 17.76
N VAL A 341 15.72 -2.25 17.20
CA VAL A 341 14.33 -2.64 16.96
C VAL A 341 13.59 -2.73 18.30
N SER A 342 12.42 -2.09 18.38
CA SER A 342 11.61 -2.00 19.60
C SER A 342 10.12 -2.17 19.31
N GLY A 343 9.37 -2.68 20.29
CA GLY A 343 7.93 -2.85 20.18
C GLY A 343 7.51 -4.13 19.44
N LYS A 344 6.21 -4.21 19.12
CA LYS A 344 5.63 -5.32 18.36
C LYS A 344 5.57 -4.93 16.89
N PHE A 345 5.70 -5.90 15.99
CA PHE A 345 5.65 -5.68 14.55
C PHE A 345 4.50 -6.44 13.91
N ILE A 346 3.88 -5.81 12.91
CA ILE A 346 3.13 -6.52 11.88
C ILE A 346 4.04 -6.75 10.68
N VAL A 347 3.91 -7.93 10.06
CA VAL A 347 4.67 -8.29 8.87
C VAL A 347 3.66 -8.56 7.76
N SER A 348 3.71 -7.74 6.71
CA SER A 348 2.92 -7.95 5.51
C SER A 348 3.78 -8.55 4.41
N HIS A 349 3.21 -9.53 3.72
CA HIS A 349 3.71 -10.02 2.45
C HIS A 349 2.50 -10.26 1.56
N ARG A 350 2.46 -9.63 0.38
CA ARG A 350 1.42 -9.96 -0.61
C ARG A 350 1.86 -11.21 -1.37
N ASN A 351 1.39 -12.36 -0.90
CA ASN A 351 1.42 -13.61 -1.67
C ASN A 351 0.49 -13.45 -2.87
N HIS A 352 1.05 -13.56 -4.07
CA HIS A 352 0.26 -13.82 -5.27
C HIS A 352 0.07 -15.33 -5.35
N THR A 353 -0.97 -15.82 -4.67
CA THR A 353 -1.51 -17.16 -4.86
C THR A 353 -3.02 -17.08 -4.59
N ASP A 354 -3.76 -16.66 -5.61
CA ASP A 354 -5.14 -17.07 -5.87
C ASP A 354 -5.44 -16.74 -7.34
N SER A 355 -4.92 -17.59 -8.23
CA SER A 355 -5.40 -17.75 -9.62
C SER A 355 -5.02 -19.13 -10.12
#